data_AF-A0A7S0C9U5-F1
#
_entry.id   AF-A0A7S0C9U5-F1
#
_cell.length_a   1.000
_cell.length_b   1.000
_cell.length_c   1.000
_cell.angle_alpha   90.00
_cell.angle_beta   90.00
_cell.angle_gamma   90.00
#
_symmetry.space_group_name_H-M   'P 1'
#
loop_
_entity.id
_entity.type
_entity.pdbx_description
1 polymer ?
#
loop_
_entity_poly.entity_id
_entity_poly.type
_entity_poly.pdbx_seq_one_letter_code
_entity_poly.pdbx_strand_id
1 'polypeptide(L)'
;ALPEAALAELGEDVRLGWKATSIQPTPSKQSNPPTDDTLQSDNGPFDVTFETPEGEQTVRAHTIVVATPANVSAKLLSNLAPSASRLTEIQAPPVVAVTLAYPRTALASTKANDQGEDTTNTSG
;
A
#
# COMPACT_ATOMS: atom_id res chain seq x y z
N ALA A 1 -7.58 14.60 -0.97
CA ALA A 1 -7.33 13.65 -2.08
C ALA A 1 -7.83 12.26 -1.69
N LEU A 2 -8.04 11.35 -2.65
CA LEU A 2 -8.62 10.02 -2.39
C LEU A 2 -7.86 9.18 -1.32
N PRO A 3 -6.50 9.13 -1.31
CA PRO A 3 -5.77 8.35 -0.30
C PRO A 3 -5.97 8.86 1.14
N GLU A 4 -6.07 10.19 1.31
CA GLU A 4 -6.28 10.80 2.62
C GLU A 4 -7.68 10.47 3.17
N ALA A 5 -8.69 10.41 2.28
CA ALA A 5 -10.04 10.02 2.67
C ALA A 5 -10.10 8.55 3.13
N ALA A 6 -9.42 7.64 2.41
CA ALA A 6 -9.34 6.23 2.81
C ALA A 6 -8.63 6.06 4.17
N LEU A 7 -7.54 6.80 4.41
CA LEU A 7 -6.85 6.79 5.70
C LEU A 7 -7.76 7.31 6.83
N ALA A 8 -8.55 8.35 6.57
CA ALA A 8 -9.47 8.90 7.56
C ALA A 8 -10.60 7.92 7.94
N GLU A 9 -11.07 7.09 6.99
CA GLU A 9 -12.09 6.07 7.29
C GLU A 9 -11.52 4.85 8.02
N LEU A 10 -10.30 4.41 7.68
CA LEU A 10 -9.70 3.21 8.29
C LEU A 10 -9.05 3.49 9.65
N GLY A 11 -8.61 4.72 9.93
CA GLY A 11 -8.09 5.13 11.23
C GLY A 11 -6.93 4.28 11.74
N GLU A 12 -7.08 3.73 12.95
CA GLU A 12 -6.07 2.96 13.69
C GLU A 12 -5.80 1.56 13.11
N ASP A 13 -6.69 1.05 12.23
CA ASP A 13 -6.54 -0.27 11.62
C ASP A 13 -5.45 -0.27 10.54
N VAL A 14 -5.00 0.91 10.09
CA VAL A 14 -3.86 1.06 9.17
C VAL A 14 -2.57 1.24 9.96
N ARG A 15 -1.64 0.32 9.76
CA ARG A 15 -0.28 0.43 10.30
C ARG A 15 0.67 1.02 9.26
N LEU A 16 1.08 2.27 9.47
CA LEU A 16 2.08 2.95 8.63
C LEU A 16 3.50 2.65 9.09
N GLY A 17 4.46 2.61 8.16
CA GLY A 17 5.86 2.29 8.47
C GLY A 17 6.12 0.81 8.76
N TRP A 18 5.13 -0.06 8.54
CA TRP A 18 5.25 -1.49 8.73
C TRP A 18 5.59 -2.16 7.41
N LYS A 19 6.60 -3.01 7.42
CA LYS A 19 7.07 -3.73 6.23
C LYS A 19 7.00 -5.23 6.49
N ALA A 20 6.15 -5.93 5.75
CA ALA A 20 6.10 -7.39 5.80
C ALA A 20 7.45 -7.99 5.35
N THR A 21 7.98 -8.93 6.12
CA THR A 21 9.26 -9.60 5.86
C THR A 21 9.10 -11.10 5.63
N SER A 22 8.10 -11.73 6.26
CA SER A 22 7.87 -13.17 6.11
C SER A 22 6.39 -13.52 6.28
N ILE A 23 5.93 -14.52 5.52
CA ILE A 23 4.63 -15.16 5.72
C ILE A 23 4.87 -16.66 5.84
N GLN A 24 4.40 -17.26 6.93
CA GLN A 24 4.57 -18.69 7.18
C GLN A 24 3.29 -19.30 7.74
N PRO A 25 3.01 -20.59 7.48
CA PRO A 25 1.98 -21.29 8.22
C PRO A 25 2.33 -21.30 9.72
N THR A 26 1.35 -21.04 10.55
CA THR A 26 1.51 -21.15 12.00
C THR A 26 1.87 -22.60 12.33
N PRO A 27 2.95 -22.87 13.08
CA PRO A 27 3.28 -24.23 13.49
C PRO A 27 2.13 -24.79 14.34
N SER A 28 1.54 -25.91 13.93
CA SER A 28 0.54 -26.61 14.72
C SER A 28 1.18 -27.03 16.04
N LYS A 29 0.73 -26.44 17.15
CA LYS A 29 1.06 -26.98 18.47
C LYS A 29 0.41 -28.36 18.58
N GLN A 30 1.21 -29.41 18.39
CA GLN A 30 0.81 -30.77 18.70
C GLN A 30 0.76 -30.92 20.23
N SER A 31 -0.38 -31.43 20.71
CA SER A 31 -0.68 -31.94 22.06
C SER A 31 -0.55 -30.97 23.24
N ASN A 32 -1.70 -30.51 23.74
CA ASN A 32 -2.16 -30.81 25.11
C ASN A 32 -3.71 -30.75 25.14
N PRO A 33 -4.39 -31.62 25.92
CA PRO A 33 -5.84 -31.63 26.01
C PRO A 33 -6.37 -30.36 26.73
N PRO A 34 -7.55 -29.84 26.37
CA PRO A 34 -8.06 -28.59 26.94
C PRO A 34 -8.50 -28.83 28.38
N THR A 35 -7.90 -28.09 29.31
CA THR A 35 -8.45 -27.88 30.66
C THR A 35 -8.95 -26.44 30.72
N ASP A 36 -10.27 -26.33 30.82
CA ASP A 36 -11.03 -25.24 31.43
C ASP A 36 -10.92 -23.80 30.86
N ASP A 37 -12.00 -23.41 30.17
CA ASP A 37 -12.62 -22.07 30.15
C ASP A 37 -11.78 -20.78 30.03
N THR A 38 -10.87 -20.71 29.05
CA THR A 38 -10.36 -19.42 28.56
C THR A 38 -10.53 -19.28 27.05
N LEU A 39 -11.57 -18.53 26.67
CA LEU A 39 -11.78 -17.79 25.42
C LEU A 39 -10.75 -18.04 24.30
N GLN A 40 -11.19 -18.88 23.36
CA GLN A 40 -10.69 -19.08 22.01
C GLN A 40 -10.10 -17.80 21.37
N SER A 41 -8.81 -17.56 21.54
CA SER A 41 -8.13 -16.41 20.93
C SER A 41 -7.33 -16.85 19.71
N ASP A 42 -7.69 -16.31 18.54
CA ASP A 42 -6.88 -16.15 17.33
C ASP A 42 -5.94 -17.30 16.93
N ASN A 43 -6.51 -18.36 16.36
CA ASN A 43 -5.76 -19.46 15.76
C ASN A 43 -5.80 -19.40 14.23
N GLY A 44 -5.40 -18.26 13.66
CA GLY A 44 -5.18 -18.13 12.21
C GLY A 44 -4.06 -19.06 11.73
N PRO A 45 -4.22 -19.79 10.61
CA PRO A 45 -3.19 -20.67 10.06
C PRO A 45 -1.94 -19.97 9.54
N PHE A 46 -1.87 -18.63 9.56
CA PHE A 46 -0.71 -17.91 9.06
C PHE A 46 -0.18 -16.89 10.06
N ASP A 47 1.14 -16.88 10.21
CA ASP A 47 1.89 -15.86 10.93
C ASP A 47 2.62 -14.97 9.90
N VAL A 48 2.44 -13.64 10.03
CA VAL A 48 3.09 -12.63 9.20
C VAL A 48 4.04 -11.80 10.06
N THR A 49 5.30 -11.77 9.69
CA THR A 49 6.33 -10.99 10.39
C THR A 49 6.50 -9.63 9.71
N PHE A 50 6.57 -8.57 10.50
CA PHE A 50 6.73 -7.19 10.09
C PHE A 50 7.94 -6.56 10.78
N GLU A 51 8.70 -5.80 10.01
CA GLU A 51 9.63 -4.79 10.52
C GLU A 51 8.80 -3.52 10.81
N THR A 52 8.72 -3.12 12.08
CA THR A 52 8.02 -1.91 12.54
C THR A 52 9.01 -0.89 13.11
N PRO A 53 8.61 0.38 13.29
CA PRO A 53 9.47 1.39 13.91
C PRO A 53 9.96 1.03 15.31
N GLU A 54 9.23 0.18 16.03
CA GLU A 54 9.52 -0.27 17.39
C GLU A 54 10.28 -1.61 17.45
N GLY A 55 10.47 -2.27 16.31
CA GLY A 55 11.14 -3.56 16.20
C GLY A 55 10.34 -4.58 15.38
N GLU A 56 10.75 -5.84 15.44
CA GLU A 56 10.06 -6.91 14.74
C GLU A 56 8.78 -7.30 15.47
N GLN A 57 7.67 -7.43 14.74
CA GLN A 57 6.39 -7.88 15.28
C GLN A 57 5.76 -8.95 14.39
N THR A 58 5.07 -9.91 15.01
CA THR A 58 4.34 -10.96 14.29
C THR A 58 2.85 -10.80 14.50
N VAL A 59 2.09 -10.76 13.39
CA VAL A 59 0.63 -10.70 13.38
C VAL A 59 0.10 -12.02 12.83
N ARG A 60 -0.87 -12.61 13.53
CA ARG A 60 -1.55 -13.83 13.09
C ARG A 60 -2.81 -13.51 12.32
N ALA A 61 -3.04 -14.20 11.21
CA ALA A 61 -4.20 -13.98 10.36
C ALA A 61 -4.77 -15.30 9.83
N HIS A 62 -6.09 -15.31 9.62
CA HIS A 62 -6.77 -16.44 8.96
C HIS A 62 -6.67 -16.39 7.44
N THR A 63 -6.65 -15.18 6.90
CA THR A 63 -6.56 -14.91 5.46
C THR A 63 -5.64 -13.72 5.26
N ILE A 64 -4.77 -13.82 4.25
CA ILE A 64 -3.81 -12.78 3.92
C ILE A 64 -4.08 -12.32 2.49
N VAL A 65 -4.30 -11.02 2.33
CA VAL A 65 -4.38 -10.38 1.01
C VAL A 65 -3.06 -9.66 0.77
N VAL A 66 -2.34 -10.06 -0.28
CA VAL A 66 -1.06 -9.46 -0.65
C VAL A 66 -1.29 -8.46 -1.77
N ALA A 67 -1.24 -7.16 -1.43
CA ALA A 67 -1.37 -6.06 -2.38
C ALA A 67 -0.03 -5.41 -2.75
N THR A 68 1.09 -6.12 -2.55
CA THR A 68 2.43 -5.63 -2.90
C THR A 68 2.75 -5.81 -4.39
N PRO A 69 3.70 -5.05 -4.94
CA PRO A 69 4.19 -5.27 -6.30
C PRO A 69 4.71 -6.70 -6.52
N ALA A 70 4.64 -7.19 -7.76
CA ALA A 70 4.87 -8.59 -8.10
C ALA A 70 6.22 -9.15 -7.60
N ASN A 71 7.30 -8.38 -7.73
CA ASN A 71 8.64 -8.76 -7.26
C ASN A 71 8.74 -8.87 -5.73
N VAL A 72 7.98 -8.07 -4.98
CA VAL A 72 7.90 -8.13 -3.52
C VAL A 72 7.05 -9.33 -3.11
N SER A 73 5.89 -9.51 -3.75
CA SER A 73 4.99 -10.64 -3.51
C SER A 73 5.68 -11.99 -3.74
N ALA A 74 6.51 -12.10 -4.80
CA ALA A 74 7.31 -13.30 -5.09
C ALA A 74 8.21 -13.71 -3.90
N LYS A 75 8.83 -12.72 -3.25
CA LYS A 75 9.72 -12.94 -2.09
C LYS A 75 8.93 -13.31 -0.84
N LEU A 76 7.82 -12.63 -0.58
CA LEU A 76 6.98 -12.91 0.60
C LEU A 76 6.34 -14.31 0.54
N LEU A 77 5.99 -14.77 -0.66
CA LEU A 77 5.27 -16.03 -0.87
C LEU A 77 6.19 -17.22 -1.16
N SER A 78 7.51 -17.03 -1.29
CA SER A 78 8.44 -18.08 -1.72
C SER A 78 8.37 -19.36 -0.88
N ASN A 79 8.11 -19.21 0.42
CA ASN A 79 8.05 -20.31 1.39
C ASN A 79 6.68 -21.03 1.39
N LEU A 80 5.63 -20.38 0.89
CA LEU A 80 4.27 -20.91 0.84
C LEU A 80 3.93 -21.52 -0.52
N ALA A 81 4.36 -20.86 -1.59
CA ALA A 81 4.03 -21.23 -2.96
C ALA A 81 5.28 -21.05 -3.84
N PRO A 82 6.04 -22.12 -4.11
CA PRO A 82 7.23 -22.05 -4.97
C PRO A 82 6.93 -21.51 -6.38
N SER A 83 5.72 -21.72 -6.88
CA SER A 83 5.23 -21.18 -8.15
C SER A 83 5.11 -19.65 -8.15
N ALA A 84 5.08 -18.99 -6.99
CA ALA A 84 5.04 -17.53 -6.88
C ALA A 84 6.35 -16.86 -7.36
N SER A 85 7.43 -17.62 -7.53
CA SER A 85 8.66 -17.14 -8.19
C SER A 85 8.40 -16.54 -9.58
N ARG A 86 7.39 -17.06 -10.31
CA ARG A 86 7.01 -16.55 -11.63
C ARG A 86 6.47 -15.13 -11.64
N LEU A 87 6.06 -14.59 -10.48
CA LEU A 87 5.66 -13.18 -10.38
C LEU A 87 6.81 -12.23 -10.74
N THR A 88 8.08 -12.66 -10.66
CA THR A 88 9.22 -11.85 -11.11
C THR A 88 9.31 -11.71 -12.63
N GLU A 89 8.59 -12.54 -13.40
CA GLU A 89 8.48 -12.41 -14.86
C GLU A 89 7.67 -11.17 -15.26
N ILE A 90 6.83 -10.65 -14.34
CA ILE A 90 6.05 -9.43 -14.55
C ILE A 90 6.97 -8.21 -14.40
N GLN A 91 7.47 -7.70 -15.53
CA GLN A 91 8.32 -6.52 -15.56
C GLN A 91 7.48 -5.24 -15.56
N ALA A 92 7.74 -4.36 -14.59
CA ALA A 92 7.27 -2.99 -14.63
C ALA A 92 8.36 -2.10 -15.27
N PRO A 93 8.04 -1.31 -16.32
CA PRO A 93 9.03 -0.41 -16.92
C PRO A 93 9.41 0.69 -15.91
N PRO A 94 10.67 1.16 -15.92
CA PRO A 94 11.05 2.32 -15.12
C PRO A 94 10.34 3.57 -15.66
N VAL A 95 9.66 4.30 -14.78
CA VAL A 95 8.98 5.55 -15.13
C VAL A 95 9.48 6.64 -14.18
N VAL A 96 9.80 7.81 -14.74
CA VAL A 96 10.23 8.99 -13.99
C VAL A 96 9.34 10.16 -14.37
N ALA A 97 8.85 10.89 -13.38
CA ALA A 97 8.11 12.13 -13.57
C ALA A 97 8.99 13.31 -13.16
N VAL A 98 9.12 14.29 -14.06
CA VAL A 98 9.84 15.55 -13.79
C VAL A 98 8.84 16.69 -13.84
N THR A 99 8.71 17.42 -12.74
CA THR A 99 7.86 18.61 -12.66
C THR A 99 8.74 19.85 -12.66
N LEU A 100 8.54 20.71 -13.66
CA LEU A 100 9.24 22.00 -13.77
C LEU A 100 8.25 23.11 -13.47
N ALA A 101 8.55 23.92 -12.45
CA ALA A 101 7.77 25.10 -12.12
C ALA A 101 8.47 26.33 -12.70
N TYR A 102 7.77 27.06 -13.57
CA TYR A 102 8.22 28.32 -14.12
C TYR A 102 7.31 29.46 -13.65
N PRO A 103 7.86 30.65 -13.36
CA PRO A 103 7.01 31.82 -13.18
C PRO A 103 6.23 32.08 -14.47
N ARG A 104 4.99 32.59 -14.37
CA ARG A 104 4.14 32.88 -15.54
C ARG A 104 4.82 33.79 -16.56
N THR A 105 5.70 34.68 -16.09
CA THR A 105 6.49 35.61 -16.91
C THR A 105 7.56 34.93 -17.79
N ALA A 106 7.94 33.69 -17.47
CA ALA A 106 8.88 32.91 -18.27
C ALA A 106 8.21 32.13 -19.42
N LEU A 107 6.87 32.06 -19.43
CA LEU A 107 6.10 31.48 -20.53
C LEU A 107 5.70 32.61 -21.50
N ALA A 108 6.11 32.51 -22.77
CA ALA A 108 5.69 33.47 -23.78
C ALA A 108 4.15 33.42 -23.93
N SER A 109 3.51 34.58 -23.99
CA SER A 109 2.08 34.71 -24.27
C SER A 109 1.79 34.22 -25.70
N THR A 110 1.55 32.93 -25.87
CA THR A 110 1.02 32.43 -27.13
C THR A 110 -0.41 32.94 -27.24
N LYS A 111 -0.78 33.49 -28.41
CA LYS A 111 -2.12 34.03 -28.69
C LYS A 111 -3.19 32.94 -28.82
N ALA A 112 -3.33 32.10 -27.81
CA ALA A 112 -4.47 31.22 -27.65
C ALA A 112 -5.15 31.63 -26.35
N ASN A 113 -6.30 32.29 -26.49
CA ASN A 113 -7.21 32.74 -25.45
C ASN A 113 -6.97 34.15 -24.86
N ASP A 114 -7.19 35.17 -25.68
CA ASP A 114 -7.70 36.47 -25.22
C ASP A 114 -9.00 36.76 -26.01
N GLN A 115 -10.07 36.08 -25.61
CA GLN A 115 -11.46 36.55 -25.80
C GLN A 115 -12.09 36.55 -24.41
N GLY A 116 -11.45 37.28 -23.48
CA GLY A 116 -12.09 37.79 -22.28
C GLY A 116 -12.80 39.09 -22.67
N GLU A 117 -14.08 38.95 -22.92
CA GLU A 117 -15.15 39.96 -22.94
C GLU A 117 -14.77 41.28 -22.23
N ASP A 118 -14.36 42.30 -22.99
CA ASP A 118 -14.30 43.68 -22.51
C ASP A 118 -15.65 44.35 -22.76
N THR A 119 -16.54 44.29 -21.76
CA THR A 119 -17.76 45.11 -21.74
C THR A 119 -17.45 46.48 -21.13
N THR A 120 -16.69 47.30 -21.86
CA THR A 120 -16.64 48.74 -21.60
C THR A 120 -17.89 49.40 -22.17
N ASN A 121 -19.00 49.34 -21.42
CA ASN A 121 -20.11 50.26 -21.62
C ASN A 121 -19.68 51.65 -21.11
N THR A 122 -19.39 52.56 -22.03
CA THR A 122 -19.35 54.02 -21.78
C THR A 122 -20.16 54.76 -22.85
N SER A 123 -21.26 55.33 -22.37
CA SER A 123 -21.99 56.55 -22.76
C SER A 123 -22.32 56.87 -24.22
N GLY A 124 -23.61 57.15 -24.43
CA GLY A 124 -24.18 57.87 -25.58
C GLY A 124 -25.70 57.84 -25.59
#